data_AF-A0A7S0VXR3-F1
#
_entry.id   AF-A0A7S0VXR3-F1
#
_cell.length_a   1.000
_cell.length_b   1.000
_cell.length_c   1.000
_cell.angle_alpha   90.00
_cell.angle_beta   90.00
_cell.angle_gamma   90.00
#
_symmetry.space_group_name_H-M   'P 1'
#
loop_
_entity.id
_entity.type
_entity.pdbx_description
1 polymer ?
#
loop_
_entity_poly.entity_id
_entity_poly.type
_entity_poly.pdbx_seq_one_letter_code
_entity_poly.pdbx_strand_id
1 'polypeptide(L)'
;ATPEDRREDLVYMSSHGDDGGPSGKEGGTKAAMFFQVDAATDGEAFGKVADPSGMSVVSGKWAGDFARRVMKADVQARIGTEEQLEAAQLTYLLWLCAVHTVGKLNGRVHVAEVEKEHGEEFESMLRELGSALVRERGVELIEDYVTRLREYTAGLDARVVVKPARHRLFWDISQAARQSKGEDPCPQHSKALKKLKAIP
;
A
#
# COMPACT_ATOMS: atom_id res chain seq x y z
N ALA A 1 -1.77 -28.70 6.33
CA ALA A 1 -2.29 -27.91 5.19
C ALA A 1 -3.82 -27.88 5.28
N THR A 2 -4.47 -26.77 4.90
CA THR A 2 -5.94 -26.66 4.90
C THR A 2 -6.57 -27.58 3.84
N PRO A 3 -7.63 -28.36 4.17
CA PRO A 3 -8.39 -29.16 3.21
C PRO A 3 -8.90 -28.33 2.02
N GLU A 4 -9.01 -28.95 0.84
CA GLU A 4 -9.31 -28.24 -0.41
C GLU A 4 -10.67 -27.55 -0.41
N ASP A 5 -11.69 -28.25 0.06
CA ASP A 5 -13.06 -27.78 0.29
C ASP A 5 -13.16 -26.63 1.32
N ARG A 6 -12.14 -26.47 2.17
CA ARG A 6 -12.07 -25.43 3.19
C ARG A 6 -11.20 -24.24 2.79
N ARG A 7 -10.59 -24.25 1.59
CA ARG A 7 -9.71 -23.15 1.14
C ARG A 7 -10.49 -21.87 0.86
N GLU A 8 -11.74 -21.97 0.42
CA GLU A 8 -12.65 -20.83 0.25
C GLU A 8 -13.02 -20.14 1.57
N ASP A 9 -12.84 -20.84 2.70
CA ASP A 9 -13.08 -20.26 4.02
C ASP A 9 -11.91 -19.44 4.56
N LEU A 10 -10.78 -19.43 3.87
CA LEU A 10 -9.61 -18.67 4.28
C LEU A 10 -9.80 -17.18 4.01
N VAL A 11 -9.25 -16.38 4.92
CA VAL A 11 -9.09 -14.94 4.73
C VAL A 11 -7.62 -14.64 4.45
N TYR A 12 -7.35 -14.11 3.27
CA TYR A 12 -6.02 -13.67 2.85
C TYR A 12 -5.88 -12.19 3.15
N MET A 13 -5.03 -11.87 4.12
CA MET A 13 -4.79 -10.49 4.52
C MET A 13 -3.44 -10.04 3.97
N SER A 14 -3.45 -9.05 3.07
CA SER A 14 -2.23 -8.46 2.51
C SER A 14 -2.50 -7.00 2.17
N SER A 15 -1.62 -6.11 2.61
CA SER A 15 -1.77 -4.68 2.37
C SER A 15 -1.46 -4.28 0.93
N HIS A 16 -0.65 -5.02 0.16
CA HIS A 16 -0.20 -4.61 -1.21
C HIS A 16 -0.27 -5.71 -2.27
N GLY A 17 -0.84 -6.88 -1.95
CA GLY A 17 -0.70 -8.07 -2.79
C GLY A 17 0.73 -8.61 -2.75
N ASP A 18 0.90 -9.90 -3.01
CA ASP A 18 2.22 -10.50 -3.11
C ASP A 18 2.80 -10.23 -4.51
N ASP A 19 4.13 -10.30 -4.67
CA ASP A 19 4.90 -10.03 -5.91
C ASP A 19 4.61 -11.02 -7.09
N GLY A 20 3.39 -11.55 -7.18
CA GLY A 20 2.90 -12.49 -8.19
C GLY A 20 1.39 -12.42 -8.45
N GLY A 21 0.73 -11.31 -8.13
CA GLY A 21 -0.71 -11.10 -8.39
C GLY A 21 -1.64 -11.69 -7.33
N PRO A 22 -2.97 -11.53 -7.48
CA PRO A 22 -3.95 -11.87 -6.46
C PRO A 22 -4.06 -13.39 -6.29
N SER A 23 -3.18 -13.98 -5.48
CA SER A 23 -3.27 -15.40 -5.12
C SER A 23 -3.54 -15.59 -3.63
N GLY A 24 -4.51 -14.84 -3.11
CA GLY A 24 -5.48 -15.48 -2.25
C GLY A 24 -6.25 -16.46 -3.14
N LYS A 25 -6.04 -17.76 -2.94
CA LYS A 25 -6.60 -18.85 -3.78
C LYS A 25 -8.03 -18.49 -4.22
N GLU A 26 -8.32 -18.69 -5.50
CA GLU A 26 -9.66 -18.48 -6.08
C GLU A 26 -10.76 -18.89 -5.10
N GLY A 27 -11.71 -18.00 -4.85
CA GLY A 27 -12.86 -18.22 -3.95
C GLY A 27 -12.67 -17.81 -2.49
N GLY A 28 -11.44 -17.53 -2.01
CA GLY A 28 -11.20 -17.07 -0.65
C GLY A 28 -11.59 -15.60 -0.39
N THR A 29 -11.78 -15.24 0.87
CA THR A 29 -11.97 -13.82 1.26
C THR A 29 -10.62 -13.12 1.26
N LYS A 30 -10.54 -11.89 0.77
CA LYS A 30 -9.31 -11.10 0.70
C LYS A 30 -9.51 -9.78 1.42
N ALA A 31 -8.50 -9.35 2.18
CA ALA A 31 -8.53 -8.11 2.96
C ALA A 31 -7.25 -7.30 2.75
N ALA A 32 -7.40 -6.09 2.22
CA ALA A 32 -6.38 -5.06 2.19
C ALA A 32 -6.53 -4.20 3.44
N MET A 33 -5.60 -4.31 4.37
CA MET A 33 -5.70 -3.67 5.68
C MET A 33 -4.62 -2.61 5.88
N PHE A 34 -5.05 -1.44 6.32
CA PHE A 34 -4.22 -0.31 6.72
C PHE A 34 -4.23 -0.23 8.24
N PHE A 35 -3.24 -0.86 8.87
CA PHE A 35 -3.11 -0.84 10.32
C PHE A 35 -2.18 0.28 10.75
N GLN A 36 -2.57 0.99 11.81
CA GLN A 36 -1.66 1.78 12.63
C GLN A 36 -1.55 1.10 13.99
N VAL A 37 -0.33 0.87 14.47
CA VAL A 37 -0.08 0.37 15.82
C VAL A 37 0.51 1.54 16.61
N ASP A 38 -0.14 1.91 17.70
CA ASP A 38 0.32 2.99 18.57
C ASP A 38 1.57 2.56 19.34
N ALA A 39 2.69 3.24 19.09
CA ALA A 39 3.95 3.02 19.78
C ALA A 39 3.91 3.35 21.28
N ALA A 40 2.95 4.16 21.73
CA ALA A 40 2.82 4.56 23.14
C ALA A 40 2.33 3.42 24.07
N THR A 41 1.98 2.25 23.51
CA THR A 41 1.41 1.13 24.28
C THR A 41 2.42 0.10 24.78
N ASP A 42 3.73 0.36 24.63
CA ASP A 42 4.85 -0.37 25.28
C ASP A 42 4.71 -1.92 25.30
N GLY A 43 4.20 -2.50 24.21
CA GLY A 43 4.07 -3.95 24.05
C GLY A 43 2.89 -4.62 24.75
N GLU A 44 1.92 -3.87 25.32
CA GLU A 44 0.61 -4.43 25.66
C GLU A 44 -0.14 -4.75 24.36
N ALA A 45 0.06 -5.99 23.89
CA ALA A 45 -0.66 -6.70 22.84
C ALA A 45 -1.48 -5.82 21.88
N PHE A 46 -0.78 -5.22 20.89
CA PHE A 46 -1.39 -4.42 19.82
C PHE A 46 -2.23 -3.26 20.36
N GLY A 47 -1.59 -2.11 20.62
CA GLY A 47 -2.28 -0.85 20.90
C GLY A 47 -3.39 -0.53 19.90
N LYS A 48 -4.29 0.41 20.26
CA LYS A 48 -5.51 0.73 19.49
C LYS A 48 -5.23 0.75 17.99
N VAL A 49 -5.75 -0.26 17.29
CA VAL A 49 -5.55 -0.38 15.85
C VAL A 49 -6.62 0.46 15.19
N ALA A 50 -6.23 1.60 14.63
CA ALA A 50 -7.12 2.49 13.89
C ALA A 50 -6.85 2.38 12.39
N ASP A 51 -7.91 2.53 11.60
CA ASP A 51 -7.80 2.91 10.19
C ASP A 51 -8.24 4.38 10.06
N PRO A 52 -7.35 5.36 10.36
CA PRO A 52 -7.70 6.78 10.26
C PRO A 52 -8.06 7.19 8.84
N SER A 53 -7.65 6.39 7.85
CA SER A 53 -7.78 6.69 6.44
C SER A 53 -9.04 6.12 5.77
N GLY A 54 -9.72 5.19 6.44
CA GLY A 54 -10.85 4.44 5.89
C GLY A 54 -10.51 3.70 4.58
N MET A 55 -9.24 3.32 4.40
CA MET A 55 -8.75 2.72 3.15
C MET A 55 -8.78 1.19 3.17
N SER A 56 -9.05 0.56 4.32
CA SER A 56 -9.11 -0.89 4.44
C SER A 56 -10.33 -1.48 3.74
N VAL A 57 -10.12 -2.49 2.90
CA VAL A 57 -11.15 -3.13 2.08
C VAL A 57 -11.12 -4.63 2.28
N VAL A 58 -12.29 -5.24 2.39
CA VAL A 58 -12.46 -6.69 2.39
C VAL A 58 -13.47 -7.12 1.32
N SER A 59 -13.16 -8.20 0.60
CA SER A 59 -14.03 -8.78 -0.44
C SER A 59 -14.05 -10.30 -0.34
N GLY A 60 -15.17 -10.92 -0.73
CA GLY A 60 -15.35 -12.38 -0.77
C GLY A 60 -16.31 -12.94 0.28
N LYS A 61 -16.39 -14.28 0.32
CA LYS A 61 -17.39 -15.08 1.07
C LYS A 61 -17.64 -14.62 2.51
N TRP A 62 -16.58 -14.34 3.25
CA TRP A 62 -16.60 -14.01 4.67
C TRP A 62 -16.39 -12.52 4.96
N ALA A 63 -16.50 -11.64 3.96
CA ALA A 63 -16.24 -10.21 4.11
C ALA A 63 -17.05 -9.56 5.24
N GLY A 64 -18.34 -9.90 5.34
CA GLY A 64 -19.21 -9.39 6.42
C GLY A 64 -18.81 -9.87 7.82
N ASP A 65 -18.46 -11.15 7.96
CA ASP A 65 -17.99 -11.69 9.24
C ASP A 65 -16.62 -11.13 9.63
N PHE A 66 -15.73 -10.95 8.65
CA PHE A 66 -14.43 -10.34 8.86
C PHE A 66 -14.57 -8.88 9.31
N ALA A 67 -15.33 -8.06 8.58
CA ALA A 67 -15.58 -6.66 8.91
C ALA A 67 -16.14 -6.51 10.34
N ARG A 68 -17.11 -7.35 10.73
CA ARG A 68 -17.65 -7.37 12.10
C ARG A 68 -16.63 -7.72 13.16
N ARG A 69 -15.68 -8.62 12.85
CA ARG A 69 -14.64 -9.04 13.80
C ARG A 69 -13.59 -7.95 14.00
N VAL A 70 -13.11 -7.34 12.92
CA VAL A 70 -12.09 -6.27 13.01
C VAL A 70 -12.64 -5.00 13.64
N MET A 71 -13.93 -4.71 13.46
CA MET A 71 -14.61 -3.60 14.14
C MET A 71 -14.60 -3.73 15.68
N LYS A 72 -14.57 -4.96 16.22
CA LYS A 72 -14.41 -5.17 17.68
C LYS A 72 -13.04 -4.76 18.21
N ALA A 73 -12.06 -4.57 17.32
CA ALA A 73 -10.72 -4.10 17.61
C ALA A 73 -10.52 -2.63 17.18
N ASP A 74 -11.62 -1.86 17.01
CA ASP A 74 -11.63 -0.48 16.52
C ASP A 74 -11.06 -0.27 15.10
N VAL A 75 -10.92 -1.34 14.32
CA VAL A 75 -10.49 -1.29 12.92
C VAL A 75 -11.71 -1.23 12.01
N GLN A 76 -11.77 -0.23 11.15
CA GLN A 76 -12.77 -0.17 10.09
C GLN A 76 -12.27 -0.93 8.86
N ALA A 77 -13.14 -1.74 8.25
CA ALA A 77 -12.89 -2.35 6.95
C ALA A 77 -14.18 -2.28 6.14
N ARG A 78 -14.16 -1.58 4.99
CA ARG A 78 -15.31 -1.52 4.10
C ARG A 78 -15.43 -2.82 3.32
N ILE A 79 -16.65 -3.33 3.17
CA ILE A 79 -16.92 -4.41 2.24
C ILE A 79 -16.92 -3.80 0.84
N GLY A 80 -16.11 -4.34 -0.07
CA GLY A 80 -15.95 -3.81 -1.42
C GLY A 80 -15.92 -4.89 -2.49
N THR A 81 -15.97 -4.46 -3.75
CA THR A 81 -15.76 -5.33 -4.91
C THR A 81 -14.29 -5.75 -5.03
N GLU A 82 -13.97 -6.68 -5.94
CA GLU A 82 -12.58 -7.08 -6.17
C GLU A 82 -11.75 -5.92 -6.74
N GLU A 83 -12.33 -5.08 -7.59
CA GLU A 83 -11.68 -3.90 -8.16
C GLU A 83 -11.36 -2.87 -7.08
N GLN A 84 -12.29 -2.67 -6.15
CA GLN A 84 -12.09 -1.78 -5.01
C GLN A 84 -11.03 -2.29 -4.03
N LEU A 85 -10.89 -3.62 -3.89
CA LEU A 85 -9.84 -4.24 -3.12
C LEU A 85 -8.49 -4.07 -3.81
N GLU A 86 -8.41 -4.31 -5.13
CA GLU A 86 -7.20 -4.10 -5.92
C GLU A 86 -6.74 -2.64 -5.85
N ALA A 87 -7.67 -1.68 -6.00
CA ALA A 87 -7.39 -0.26 -5.84
C ALA A 87 -6.77 0.06 -4.47
N ALA A 88 -7.28 -0.54 -3.39
CA ALA A 88 -6.71 -0.35 -2.05
C ALA A 88 -5.31 -0.96 -1.91
N GLN A 89 -5.06 -2.14 -2.49
CA GLN A 89 -3.74 -2.77 -2.48
C GLN A 89 -2.71 -1.95 -3.25
N LEU A 90 -3.09 -1.44 -4.44
CA LEU A 90 -2.24 -0.58 -5.23
C LEU A 90 -2.01 0.78 -4.56
N THR A 91 -3.02 1.30 -3.84
CA THR A 91 -2.90 2.51 -3.02
C THR A 91 -1.90 2.31 -1.86
N TYR A 92 -1.87 1.14 -1.24
CA TYR A 92 -0.84 0.85 -0.23
C TYR A 92 0.55 0.68 -0.86
N LEU A 93 0.63 0.00 -2.01
CA LEU A 93 1.90 -0.23 -2.71
C LEU A 93 2.54 1.08 -3.18
N LEU A 94 1.74 2.00 -3.72
CA LEU A 94 2.22 3.33 -4.13
C LEU A 94 2.72 4.13 -2.92
N TRP A 95 2.02 4.05 -1.78
CA TRP A 95 2.47 4.66 -0.53
C TRP A 95 3.80 4.10 -0.04
N LEU A 96 3.93 2.77 0.04
CA LEU A 96 5.18 2.10 0.39
C LEU A 96 6.32 2.59 -0.50
N CYS A 97 6.05 2.68 -1.80
CA CYS A 97 7.05 3.15 -2.76
C CYS A 97 7.45 4.60 -2.50
N ALA A 98 6.49 5.50 -2.32
CA ALA A 98 6.75 6.91 -2.13
C ALA A 98 7.46 7.19 -0.79
N VAL A 99 6.88 6.76 0.34
CA VAL A 99 7.38 7.11 1.68
C VAL A 99 8.78 6.55 1.93
N HIS A 100 9.05 5.31 1.49
CA HIS A 100 10.35 4.71 1.70
C HIS A 100 11.42 5.27 0.76
N THR A 101 11.04 5.65 -0.46
CA THR A 101 11.98 6.28 -1.40
C THR A 101 12.39 7.66 -0.92
N VAL A 102 11.42 8.52 -0.59
CA VAL A 102 11.69 9.88 -0.07
C VAL A 102 12.44 9.82 1.25
N GLY A 103 12.03 8.95 2.17
CA GLY A 103 12.72 8.77 3.44
C GLY A 103 14.18 8.34 3.25
N LYS A 104 14.45 7.37 2.37
CA LYS A 104 15.81 6.89 2.15
C LYS A 104 16.69 7.93 1.44
N LEU A 105 16.13 8.69 0.50
CA LEU A 105 16.83 9.77 -0.19
C LEU A 105 17.28 10.89 0.76
N ASN A 106 16.46 11.18 1.77
CA ASN A 106 16.68 12.26 2.72
C ASN A 106 17.29 11.80 4.06
N GLY A 107 17.71 10.54 4.16
CA GLY A 107 18.37 10.01 5.36
C GLY A 107 17.45 9.85 6.58
N ARG A 108 16.14 9.77 6.39
CA ARG A 108 15.16 9.59 7.47
C ARG A 108 15.13 8.15 7.97
N VAL A 109 14.88 8.00 9.26
CA VAL A 109 14.80 6.68 9.91
C VAL A 109 13.35 6.25 10.06
N HIS A 110 12.44 7.17 10.40
CA HIS A 110 11.02 6.90 10.61
C HIS A 110 10.15 7.50 9.51
N VAL A 111 9.04 6.83 9.17
CA VAL A 111 8.12 7.27 8.10
C VAL A 111 7.42 8.58 8.46
N ALA A 112 7.07 8.82 9.73
CA ALA A 112 6.45 10.08 10.15
C ALA A 112 7.37 11.30 9.93
N GLU A 113 8.69 11.12 9.99
CA GLU A 113 9.66 12.19 9.67
C GLU A 113 9.59 12.61 8.20
N VAL A 114 9.20 11.68 7.31
CA VAL A 114 9.07 11.96 5.87
C VAL A 114 7.93 12.93 5.62
N GLU A 115 6.75 12.67 6.20
CA GLU A 115 5.61 13.59 6.08
C GLU A 115 5.92 14.94 6.74
N LYS A 116 6.53 14.92 7.92
CA LYS A 116 6.83 16.13 8.69
C LYS A 116 7.85 17.06 8.02
N GLU A 117 8.93 16.51 7.45
CA GLU A 117 10.07 17.29 6.96
C GLU A 117 10.12 17.37 5.42
N HIS A 118 9.48 16.44 4.72
CA HIS A 118 9.54 16.28 3.27
C HIS A 118 8.15 16.04 2.64
N GLY A 119 7.07 16.54 3.27
CA GLY A 119 5.69 16.31 2.86
C GLY A 119 5.38 16.71 1.41
N GLU A 120 5.98 17.79 0.90
CA GLU A 120 5.80 18.18 -0.52
C GLU A 120 6.46 17.21 -1.50
N GLU A 121 7.67 16.73 -1.20
CA GLU A 121 8.36 15.73 -2.03
C GLU A 121 7.61 14.39 -1.99
N PHE A 122 7.12 14.02 -0.80
CA PHE A 122 6.30 12.84 -0.61
C PHE A 122 4.98 12.92 -1.39
N GLU A 123 4.25 14.03 -1.28
CA GLU A 123 3.03 14.27 -2.06
C GLU A 123 3.30 14.21 -3.57
N SER A 124 4.36 14.88 -4.06
CA SER A 124 4.73 14.82 -5.47
C SER A 124 4.95 13.39 -5.93
N MET A 125 5.63 12.58 -5.12
CA MET A 125 5.89 11.18 -5.46
C MET A 125 4.60 10.34 -5.42
N LEU A 126 3.69 10.58 -4.47
CA LEU A 126 2.37 9.94 -4.45
C LEU A 126 1.58 10.25 -5.73
N ARG A 127 1.55 11.52 -6.16
CA ARG A 127 0.84 11.96 -7.37
C ARG A 127 1.44 11.39 -8.65
N GLU A 128 2.76 11.32 -8.75
CA GLU A 128 3.45 10.69 -9.89
C GLU A 128 3.08 9.21 -10.02
N LEU A 129 3.27 8.44 -8.93
CA LEU A 129 2.98 7.01 -8.92
C LEU A 129 1.48 6.72 -9.13
N GLY A 130 0.61 7.52 -8.51
CA GLY A 130 -0.83 7.41 -8.70
C GLY A 130 -1.26 7.68 -10.15
N SER A 131 -0.70 8.70 -10.79
CA SER A 131 -0.98 9.01 -12.20
C SER A 131 -0.55 7.88 -13.12
N ALA A 132 0.59 7.23 -12.83
CA ALA A 132 1.05 6.06 -13.58
C ALA A 132 0.11 4.86 -13.42
N LEU A 133 -0.43 4.60 -12.23
CA LEU A 133 -1.42 3.53 -12.03
C LEU A 133 -2.72 3.79 -12.80
N VAL A 134 -3.26 5.01 -12.72
CA VAL A 134 -4.48 5.37 -13.45
C VAL A 134 -4.27 5.18 -14.95
N ARG A 135 -3.16 5.70 -15.48
CA ARG A 135 -2.86 5.67 -16.91
C ARG A 135 -2.55 4.27 -17.44
N GLU A 136 -1.72 3.51 -16.74
CA GLU A 136 -1.14 2.26 -17.26
C GLU A 136 -1.87 1.00 -16.77
N ARG A 137 -2.71 1.12 -15.73
CA ARG A 137 -3.51 0.02 -15.18
C ARG A 137 -5.02 0.29 -15.17
N GLY A 138 -5.47 1.51 -15.47
CA GLY A 138 -6.89 1.84 -15.46
C GLY A 138 -7.54 1.77 -14.07
N VAL A 139 -6.74 1.93 -13.01
CA VAL A 139 -7.18 1.77 -11.63
C VAL A 139 -7.87 3.04 -11.15
N GLU A 140 -9.05 2.90 -10.56
CA GLU A 140 -9.71 3.98 -9.84
C GLU A 140 -9.15 4.06 -8.42
N LEU A 141 -8.21 4.99 -8.20
CA LEU A 141 -7.64 5.22 -6.87
C LEU A 141 -8.69 5.74 -5.89
N ILE A 142 -8.46 5.48 -4.60
CA ILE A 142 -9.32 5.95 -3.52
C ILE A 142 -9.41 7.49 -3.57
N GLU A 143 -10.61 8.02 -3.39
CA GLU A 143 -10.84 9.46 -3.28
C GLU A 143 -9.96 10.07 -2.17
N ASP A 144 -9.35 11.21 -2.47
CA ASP A 144 -8.41 11.90 -1.56
C ASP A 144 -7.26 11.02 -1.05
N TYR A 145 -6.84 9.98 -1.81
CA TYR A 145 -5.78 9.07 -1.38
C TYR A 145 -4.52 9.81 -0.92
N VAL A 146 -4.14 10.91 -1.57
CA VAL A 146 -2.96 11.71 -1.17
C VAL A 146 -3.12 12.21 0.27
N THR A 147 -4.22 12.92 0.58
CA THR A 147 -4.50 13.45 1.92
C THR A 147 -4.53 12.32 2.95
N ARG A 148 -5.27 11.23 2.64
CA ARG A 148 -5.42 10.08 3.53
C ARG A 148 -4.09 9.36 3.81
N LEU A 149 -3.23 9.19 2.80
CA LEU A 149 -1.92 8.56 2.97
C LEU A 149 -0.96 9.46 3.74
N ARG A 150 -1.04 10.79 3.59
CA ARG A 150 -0.24 11.74 4.38
C ARG A 150 -0.65 11.72 5.85
N GLU A 151 -1.95 11.77 6.14
CA GLU A 151 -2.48 11.61 7.50
C GLU A 151 -2.09 10.28 8.13
N TYR A 152 -2.24 9.18 7.38
CA TYR A 152 -1.77 7.86 7.80
C TYR A 152 -0.27 7.87 8.11
N THR A 153 0.55 8.50 7.26
CA THR A 153 2.01 8.57 7.45
C THR A 153 2.38 9.36 8.71
N ALA A 154 1.70 10.46 9.00
CA ALA A 154 1.98 11.31 10.15
C ALA A 154 1.78 10.58 11.49
N GLY A 155 0.86 9.61 11.55
CA GLY A 155 0.57 8.84 12.76
C GLY A 155 1.46 7.59 12.97
N LEU A 156 2.31 7.23 12.01
CA LEU A 156 3.02 5.95 12.03
C LEU A 156 4.40 6.02 12.69
N ASP A 157 4.64 5.12 13.63
CA ASP A 157 5.98 4.78 14.09
C ASP A 157 6.50 3.52 13.38
N ALA A 158 6.93 3.70 12.12
CA ALA A 158 7.54 2.64 11.32
C ALA A 158 8.86 3.11 10.71
N ARG A 159 9.80 2.19 10.52
CA ARG A 159 11.09 2.51 9.90
C ARG A 159 11.01 2.60 8.38
N VAL A 160 11.82 3.49 7.81
CA VAL A 160 12.06 3.61 6.37
C VAL A 160 12.85 2.39 5.87
N VAL A 161 12.27 1.64 4.92
CA VAL A 161 12.89 0.46 4.32
C VAL A 161 12.57 0.39 2.83
N VAL A 162 13.61 0.48 1.99
CA VAL A 162 13.50 0.29 0.54
C VAL A 162 13.67 -1.19 0.22
N LYS A 163 12.64 -1.82 -0.36
CA LYS A 163 12.70 -3.22 -0.80
C LYS A 163 12.53 -3.27 -2.33
N PRO A 164 13.52 -3.77 -3.09
CA PRO A 164 13.46 -3.79 -4.56
C PRO A 164 12.17 -4.36 -5.15
N ALA A 165 11.65 -5.45 -4.57
CA ALA A 165 10.47 -6.13 -5.07
C ALA A 165 9.21 -5.24 -5.10
N ARG A 166 9.00 -4.42 -4.05
CA ARG A 166 7.87 -3.48 -3.97
C ARG A 166 7.89 -2.43 -5.07
N HIS A 167 9.06 -2.08 -5.56
CA HIS A 167 9.24 -1.06 -6.59
C HIS A 167 9.14 -1.62 -8.00
N ARG A 168 9.04 -2.95 -8.16
CA ARG A 168 9.12 -3.63 -9.45
C ARG A 168 8.02 -3.17 -10.39
N LEU A 169 6.79 -3.03 -9.90
CA LEU A 169 5.63 -2.58 -10.69
C LEU A 169 5.91 -1.24 -11.40
N PHE A 170 6.29 -0.22 -10.64
CA PHE A 170 6.53 1.12 -11.18
C PHE A 170 7.79 1.17 -12.05
N TRP A 171 8.83 0.40 -11.68
CA TRP A 171 10.01 0.29 -12.52
C TRP A 171 9.70 -0.33 -13.88
N ASP A 172 8.92 -1.41 -13.91
CA ASP A 172 8.54 -2.10 -15.15
C ASP A 172 7.67 -1.19 -16.03
N ILE A 173 6.76 -0.41 -15.43
CA ILE A 173 6.01 0.66 -16.12
C ILE A 173 6.98 1.65 -16.78
N SER A 174 7.97 2.17 -16.05
CA SER A 174 9.00 3.06 -16.60
C SER A 174 9.82 2.42 -17.72
N GLN A 175 10.21 1.14 -17.59
CA GLN A 175 10.99 0.46 -18.61
C GLN A 175 10.20 0.23 -19.89
N ALA A 176 8.94 -0.19 -19.78
CA ALA A 176 8.06 -0.40 -20.92
C ALA A 176 7.89 0.89 -21.73
N ALA A 177 7.62 2.02 -21.05
CA ALA A 177 7.49 3.32 -21.71
C ALA A 177 8.78 3.76 -22.44
N ARG A 178 9.96 3.54 -21.84
CA ARG A 178 11.25 3.86 -22.47
C ARG A 178 11.53 2.98 -23.68
N GLN A 179 11.17 1.69 -23.64
CA GLN A 179 11.32 0.77 -24.77
C GLN A 179 10.45 1.20 -25.96
N SER A 180 9.25 1.72 -25.71
CA SER A 180 8.38 2.30 -26.74
C SER A 180 8.77 3.72 -27.15
N LYS A 181 9.95 4.22 -26.74
CA LYS A 181 10.43 5.60 -26.96
C LYS A 181 9.51 6.69 -26.40
N GLY A 182 8.67 6.35 -25.43
CA GLY A 182 7.84 7.29 -24.70
C GLY A 182 8.60 7.96 -23.55
N GLU A 183 7.96 8.99 -22.98
CA GLU A 183 8.41 9.58 -21.72
C GLU A 183 8.22 8.59 -20.57
N ASP A 184 9.13 8.65 -19.61
CA ASP A 184 9.01 7.89 -18.37
C ASP A 184 7.81 8.42 -17.56
N PRO A 185 6.79 7.58 -17.24
CA PRO A 185 5.64 7.99 -16.44
C PRO A 185 5.95 8.11 -14.94
N CYS A 186 7.09 7.61 -14.47
CA CYS A 186 7.54 7.72 -13.08
C CYS A 186 8.97 8.28 -12.99
N PRO A 187 9.24 9.49 -13.54
CA PRO A 187 10.59 9.99 -13.70
C PRO A 187 11.29 10.32 -12.36
N GLN A 188 10.57 10.85 -11.36
CA GLN A 188 11.12 11.10 -10.03
C GLN A 188 11.49 9.79 -9.36
N HIS A 189 10.58 8.82 -9.35
CA HIS A 189 10.78 7.50 -8.77
C HIS A 189 11.91 6.72 -9.44
N SER A 190 11.92 6.64 -10.77
CA SER A 190 12.99 6.00 -11.56
C SER A 190 14.37 6.59 -11.25
N LYS A 191 14.47 7.92 -11.17
CA LYS A 191 15.72 8.61 -10.83
C LYS A 191 16.15 8.30 -9.40
N ALA A 192 15.20 8.29 -8.47
CA ALA A 192 15.45 7.97 -7.08
C ALA A 192 15.98 6.56 -6.89
N LEU A 193 15.34 5.56 -7.50
CA LEU A 193 15.75 4.16 -7.39
C LEU A 193 17.17 3.93 -7.93
N LYS A 194 17.54 4.59 -9.03
CA LYS A 194 18.92 4.57 -9.56
C LYS A 194 19.91 5.16 -8.56
N LYS A 195 19.60 6.32 -7.96
CA LYS A 195 20.45 6.95 -6.93
C LYS A 195 20.61 6.05 -5.70
N LEU A 196 19.56 5.34 -5.33
CA LEU A 196 19.53 4.43 -4.19
C LEU A 196 20.13 3.05 -4.48
N LYS A 197 20.43 2.72 -5.75
CA LYS A 197 20.84 1.37 -6.20
C LYS A 197 19.83 0.29 -5.76
N ALA A 198 18.54 0.64 -5.79
CA ALA A 198 17.44 -0.20 -5.28
C ALA A 198 16.86 -1.16 -6.33
N ILE A 199 17.41 -1.14 -7.53
CA ILE A 199 17.02 -1.90 -8.72
C ILE A 199 18.26 -2.07 -9.60
N PRO A 200 18.29 -3.07 -10.51
CA PRO A 200 19.41 -3.31 -11.43
C PRO A 200 19.73 -2.13 -12.35
#